data_AF-A0A9E2F0J8-F1
#
_entry.id   AF-A0A9E2F0J8-F1
#
_cell.length_a   1.000
_cell.length_b   1.000
_cell.length_c   1.000
_cell.angle_alpha   90.00
_cell.angle_beta   90.00
_cell.angle_gamma   90.00
#
_symmetry.space_group_name_H-M   'P 1'
#
loop_
_entity.id
_entity.type
_entity.pdbx_description
1 polymer ?
#
loop_
_entity_poly.entity_id
_entity_poly.type
_entity_poly.pdbx_seq_one_letter_code
_entity_poly.pdbx_strand_id
1 'polypeptide(L)' 'MNRLRTETSPYLLQHADNPVDWFPWGDEALNAARA' A
#
# COMPACT_ATOMS: atom_id res chain seq x y z
N MET A 1 2.16 -1.92 9.89
CA MET A 1 0.75 -2.05 9.46
C MET A 1 0.72 -1.61 8.01
N ASN A 2 0.40 -2.52 7.09
CA ASN A 2 0.45 -2.26 5.65
C ASN A 2 -0.50 -1.11 5.26
N ARG A 3 -0.08 -0.25 4.33
CA ARG A 3 -0.82 0.97 3.91
C ARG A 3 -2.11 0.68 3.15
N LEU A 4 -2.27 -0.54 2.60
CA LEU A 4 -3.47 -0.95 1.90
C LEU A 4 -4.71 -1.05 2.79
N ARG A 5 -4.58 -0.99 4.13
CA ARG A 5 -5.73 -1.09 5.06
C ARG A 5 -6.74 0.05 4.96
N THR A 6 -6.35 1.19 4.38
CA THR A 6 -7.21 2.36 4.21
C THR A 6 -7.78 2.48 2.80
N GLU A 7 -7.45 1.55 1.90
CA GLU A 7 -7.95 1.54 0.53
C GLU A 7 -9.41 1.11 0.46
N THR A 8 -10.12 1.52 -0.58
CA THR A 8 -11.52 1.14 -0.81
C THR A 8 -11.66 -0.07 -1.72
N SER A 9 -10.62 -0.40 -2.48
CA SER A 9 -10.61 -1.53 -3.40
C SER A 9 -10.61 -2.86 -2.63
N PRO A 10 -11.59 -3.76 -2.86
CA PRO A 10 -11.61 -5.07 -2.22
C PRO A 10 -10.34 -5.90 -2.47
N TYR A 11 -9.74 -5.76 -3.66
CA TYR A 11 -8.49 -6.44 -4.01
C TYR A 11 -7.30 -5.95 -3.19
N LEU A 12 -7.19 -4.63 -2.98
CA LEU A 12 -6.10 -4.07 -2.18
C LEU A 12 -6.25 -4.42 -0.70
N LEU A 13 -7.48 -4.37 -0.19
CA LEU A 13 -7.80 -4.76 1.19
C LEU A 13 -7.48 -6.23 1.47
N GLN A 14 -7.64 -7.12 0.49
CA GLN A 14 -7.25 -8.54 0.62
C GLN A 14 -5.76 -8.72 0.93
N HIS A 15 -4.92 -7.74 0.59
CA HIS A 15 -3.47 -7.79 0.81
C HIS A 15 -3.01 -6.95 2.01
N ALA A 16 -3.93 -6.41 2.79
CA ALA A 16 -3.62 -5.44 3.85
C ALA A 16 -3.02 -6.06 5.14
N ASP A 17 -3.01 -7.39 5.24
CA ASP A 17 -2.35 -8.18 6.30
C ASP A 17 -1.04 -8.84 5.82
N ASN A 18 -0.66 -8.66 4.56
CA ASN A 18 0.55 -9.30 4.02
C ASN A 18 1.82 -8.78 4.72
N PRO A 19 2.85 -9.64 4.85
CA PRO A 19 4.12 -9.26 5.51
C PRO A 19 4.95 -8.27 4.68
N VAL A 20 4.68 -8.17 3.38
CA VAL A 20 5.26 -7.15 2.50
C VAL A 20 4.58 -5.81 2.79
N ASP A 21 5.37 -4.76 2.96
CA ASP A 21 4.87 -3.40 3.15
C ASP A 21 4.45 -2.79 1.81
N TRP A 22 3.26 -3.18 1.34
CA TRP A 22 2.71 -2.69 0.09
C TRP A 22 2.33 -1.21 0.19
N PHE A 23 2.59 -0.49 -0.90
CA PHE A 23 2.11 0.86 -1.12
C PHE A 23 1.05 0.85 -2.23
N PRO A 24 -0.06 1.60 -2.07
CA PRO A 24 -0.90 1.91 -3.21
C PRO A 24 -0.10 2.75 -4.22
N TRP A 25 -0.42 2.62 -5.50
CA TRP A 25 0.25 3.40 -6.52
C TRP A 25 -0.07 4.89 -6.36
N GLY A 26 0.96 5.74 -6.30
CA GLY A 26 0.80 7.18 -6.18
C GLY A 26 2.09 7.90 -5.81
N ASP A 27 1.98 9.21 -5.61
CA ASP A 27 3.14 10.08 -5.33
C ASP A 27 3.86 9.68 -4.03
N GLU A 28 3.15 9.19 -3.01
CA GLU A 28 3.78 8.69 -1.78
C GLU A 28 4.74 7.53 -2.08
N ALA A 29 4.31 6.56 -2.90
CA ALA A 29 5.14 5.42 -3.28
C ALA A 29 6.36 5.85 -4.08
N LEU A 30 6.19 6.78 -5.03
CA LEU A 30 7.27 7.28 -5.87
C LEU A 30 8.27 8.14 -5.08
N ASN A 31 7.77 8.95 -4.14
CA ASN A 31 8.63 9.77 -3.29
C ASN A 31 9.40 8.91 -2.29
N ALA A 32 8.77 7.88 -1.71
CA ALA A 32 9.45 6.92 -0.85
C ALA A 32 10.58 6.17 -1.58
N ALA A 33 10.41 5.88 -2.88
CA ALA A 33 11.43 5.22 -3.69
C ALA A 33 12.62 6.13 -4.08
N ARG A 34 12.47 7.45 -3.98
CA ARG A 34 13.52 8.43 -4.32
C ARG A 34 14.42 8.80 -3.13
N ALA A 35 13.97 8.53 -1.91
CA ALA A 35 14.70 8.80 -0.67
C ALA A 35 15.69 7.68 -0.35
#